data_AF-A0A439XZ72-F1
#
_entry.id   AF-A0A439XZ72-F1
#
_cell.length_a   1.000
_cell.length_b   1.000
_cell.length_c   1.000
_cell.angle_alpha   90.00
_cell.angle_beta   90.00
_cell.angle_gamma   90.00
#
_symmetry.space_group_name_H-M   'P 1'
#
loop_
_entity.id
_entity.type
_entity.pdbx_description
1 polymer ?
#
loop_
_entity_poly.entity_id
_entity_poly.type
_entity_poly.pdbx_seq_one_letter_code
_entity_poly.pdbx_strand_id
1 'polypeptide(L)' 'MTETNASLNMKALRKRLNWNQKRLARFLGVNQSTVSNMERADNPPRGAILISLQVLSDAADAGTADALCPELEAAE' A
#
# COMPACT_ATOMS: atom_id res chain seq x y z
N MET A 1 -20.59 -4.61 -11.92
CA MET A 1 -20.36 -3.26 -11.36
C MET A 1 -19.94 -3.48 -9.92
N THR A 2 -18.64 -3.51 -9.64
CA THR A 2 -18.13 -3.63 -8.27
C THR A 2 -18.18 -2.24 -7.62
N GLU A 3 -19.08 -2.07 -6.66
CA GLU A 3 -19.17 -0.89 -5.81
C GLU A 3 -17.86 -0.74 -5.00
N THR A 4 -16.94 0.10 -5.46
CA THR A 4 -15.71 0.41 -4.73
C THR A 4 -15.90 1.76 -4.03
N ASN A 5 -16.73 1.78 -2.99
CA ASN A 5 -16.89 2.95 -2.12
C ASN A 5 -16.64 2.62 -0.64
N ALA A 6 -15.76 1.65 -0.38
CA ALA A 6 -15.13 1.53 0.92
C ALA A 6 -13.87 2.41 0.90
N SER A 7 -13.79 3.38 1.82
CA SER A 7 -12.56 4.14 2.06
C SER A 7 -11.42 3.17 2.39
N LEU A 8 -10.54 2.91 1.43
CA LEU A 8 -9.44 1.97 1.61
C LEU A 8 -8.45 2.52 2.64
N ASN A 9 -8.32 1.80 3.76
CA ASN A 9 -7.41 2.19 4.83
C ASN A 9 -6.01 1.66 4.53
N MET A 10 -5.17 2.53 3.96
CA MET A 10 -3.79 2.21 3.56
C MET A 10 -2.96 1.61 4.70
N LYS A 11 -3.08 2.15 5.92
CA LYS A 11 -2.34 1.68 7.10
C LYS A 11 -2.79 0.28 7.52
N ALA A 12 -4.09 0.01 7.48
CA ALA A 12 -4.64 -1.30 7.80
C ALA A 12 -4.19 -2.35 6.77
N LEU A 13 -4.26 -2.03 5.47
CA LEU A 13 -3.78 -2.90 4.40
C LEU A 13 -2.30 -3.27 4.59
N ARG A 14 -1.46 -2.25 4.83
CA ARG A 14 -0.03 -2.47 5.09
C ARG A 14 0.23 -3.39 6.28
N LYS A 15 -0.47 -3.16 7.40
CA LYS A 15 -0.33 -3.99 8.61
C LYS A 15 -0.79 -5.42 8.38
N ARG A 16 -1.88 -5.63 7.64
CA ARG A 16 -2.38 -6.95 7.25
C ARG A 16 -1.35 -7.74 6.44
N LEU A 17 -0.60 -7.05 5.59
CA LEU A 17 0.50 -7.60 4.78
C LEU A 17 1.81 -7.78 5.55
N ASN A 18 1.88 -7.37 6.83
CA ASN A 18 3.14 -7.26 7.58
C ASN A 18 4.23 -6.41 6.88
N TRP A 19 3.82 -5.41 6.09
CA TRP A 19 4.75 -4.51 5.42
C TRP A 19 5.13 -3.32 6.32
N ASN A 20 6.37 -2.87 6.22
CA ASN A 20 6.78 -1.58 6.79
C ASN A 20 6.47 -0.42 5.79
N GLN A 21 6.50 0.82 6.27
CA GLN A 21 6.19 1.99 5.43
C GLN A 21 7.19 2.18 4.29
N LYS A 22 8.45 1.76 4.43
CA LYS A 22 9.46 1.84 3.36
C LYS A 22 9.13 0.89 2.21
N ARG A 23 8.70 -0.34 2.52
CA ARG A 23 8.27 -1.33 1.52
C ARG A 23 7.04 -0.86 0.76
N LEU A 24 6.04 -0.32 1.46
CA LEU A 24 4.87 0.28 0.82
C LEU A 24 5.26 1.47 -0.06
N ALA A 25 6.16 2.34 0.40
CA ALA A 25 6.63 3.49 -0.37
C ALA A 25 7.31 3.06 -1.68
N ARG A 26 8.14 2.01 -1.63
CA ARG A 26 8.75 1.41 -2.83
C ARG A 26 7.71 0.91 -3.82
N PHE A 27 6.70 0.17 -3.34
CA PHE A 27 5.60 -0.29 -4.18
C PHE A 27 4.84 0.86 -4.84
N LEU A 28 4.59 1.94 -4.10
CA LEU A 28 3.87 3.12 -4.59
C LEU A 28 4.74 4.08 -5.41
N GLY A 29 6.06 3.87 -5.48
CA GLY A 29 6.98 4.78 -6.17
C GLY A 29 7.11 6.16 -5.51
N VAL A 30 6.91 6.26 -4.19
CA VAL A 30 6.97 7.52 -3.43
C VAL A 30 7.99 7.44 -2.28
N ASN A 31 8.22 8.57 -1.59
CA ASN A 31 9.04 8.58 -0.39
C ASN A 31 8.29 7.96 0.81
N GLN A 32 9.03 7.36 1.75
CA GLN A 32 8.43 6.86 3.01
C GLN A 32 7.73 7.97 3.81
N SER A 33 8.21 9.21 3.76
CA SER A 33 7.56 10.36 4.41
C SER A 33 6.20 10.66 3.78
N THR A 34 6.05 10.50 2.46
CA THR A 34 4.78 10.60 1.75
C THR A 34 3.78 9.55 2.25
N VAL A 35 4.23 8.29 2.41
CA VAL A 35 3.39 7.23 3.01
C VAL A 35 3.00 7.59 4.44
N SER A 36 3.95 8.02 5.27
CA SER A 36 3.67 8.44 6.64
C SER A 36 2.63 9.55 6.72
N ASN A 37 2.71 10.54 5.83
CA ASN A 37 1.74 11.63 5.73
C ASN A 37 0.38 11.13 5.25
N MET A 38 0.32 10.19 4.30
CA MET A 38 -0.93 9.63 3.79
C MET A 38 -1.63 8.68 4.79
N GLU A 39 -0.88 8.04 5.69
CA GLU A 39 -1.45 7.25 6.78
C GLU A 39 -2.05 8.12 7.90
N ARG A 40 -1.82 9.43 7.88
CA ARG A 40 -2.47 10.38 8.77
C ARG A 40 -3.82 10.78 8.16
N ALA A 41 -4.83 10.93 9.02
CA ALA A 41 -6.23 11.09 8.61
C ALA A 41 -6.52 12.32 7.71
N ASP A 42 -5.60 13.27 7.62
CA ASP A 42 -5.80 14.54 6.91
C ASP A 42 -5.32 14.54 5.45
N ASN A 43 -4.71 13.44 4.96
CA ASN A 43 -4.21 13.38 3.58
C ASN A 43 -4.45 12.01 2.92
N PRO A 44 -5.71 11.66 2.62
CA PRO A 44 -6.02 10.36 2.02
C PRO A 44 -5.36 10.19 0.63
N PRO A 45 -4.98 8.96 0.24
CA PRO A 45 -4.46 8.66 -1.08
C PRO A 45 -5.46 9.01 -2.19
N ARG A 46 -4.97 9.52 -3.32
CA ARG A 46 -5.79 9.91 -4.49
C ARG A 46 -5.11 9.50 -5.79
N GLY A 47 -5.88 9.48 -6.89
CA GLY A 47 -5.37 9.26 -8.23
C GLY A 47 -4.62 7.93 -8.37
N ALA A 48 -3.44 7.96 -8.99
CA ALA A 48 -2.62 6.76 -9.25
C ALA A 48 -2.29 5.97 -7.97
N ILE A 49 -2.09 6.64 -6.84
CA ILE A 49 -1.77 5.97 -5.57
C ILE A 49 -2.98 5.14 -5.10
N LEU A 50 -4.19 5.69 -5.21
CA LEU A 50 -5.40 4.96 -4.84
C LEU A 50 -5.59 3.72 -5.73
N ILE A 51 -5.31 3.84 -7.04
CA ILE A 51 -5.36 2.72 -7.98
C ILE A 51 -4.35 1.64 -7.60
N SER A 52 -3.09 2.01 -7.33
CA SER A 52 -2.07 1.06 -6.88
C SER A 52 -2.44 0.38 -5.56
N LEU A 53 -3.06 1.11 -4.63
CA LEU A 53 -3.56 0.53 -3.38
C LEU A 53 -4.72 -0.46 -3.59
N GLN A 54 -5.58 -0.21 -4.57
CA GLN A 54 -6.63 -1.16 -4.93
C GLN A 54 -6.02 -2.45 -5.49
N VAL A 55 -5.07 -2.34 -6.42
CA VAL A 55 -4.32 -3.50 -6.96
C VAL A 55 -3.62 -4.27 -5.84
N LEU A 56 -3.01 -3.56 -4.88
CA LEU A 56 -2.38 -4.19 -3.74
C LEU A 56 -3.39 -4.89 -2.83
N SER A 57 -4.59 -4.31 -2.65
CA SER A 57 -5.67 -4.93 -1.87
C SER A 57 -6.15 -6.22 -2.51
N ASP A 58 -6.39 -6.20 -3.83
CA ASP A 58 -6.83 -7.37 -4.58
C ASP A 58 -5.77 -8.48 -4.52
N ALA A 59 -4.48 -8.13 -4.67
CA ALA A 59 -3.38 -9.07 -4.51
C ALA A 59 -3.21 -9.58 -3.07
N ALA A 60 -3.54 -8.76 -2.06
CA ALA A 60 -3.55 -9.19 -0.66
C ALA A 60 -4.64 -10.24 -0.43
N ASP A 61 -5.82 -10.04 -1.00
CA ASP A 61 -6.94 -10.97 -0.89
C ASP A 61 -6.66 -12.27 -1.66
N ALA A 62 -5.87 -12.21 -2.74
CA ALA A 62 -5.39 -13.38 -3.48
C ALA A 62 -4.15 -14.06 -2.86
N GLY A 63 -3.54 -13.49 -1.81
CA GLY A 63 -2.33 -14.03 -1.18
C GLY A 63 -1.05 -13.85 -2.01
N THR A 64 -1.05 -12.96 -3.01
CA THR A 64 0.07 -12.74 -3.95
C THR A 64 0.73 -11.37 -3.80
N ALA A 65 0.34 -10.57 -2.80
CA ALA A 65 0.85 -9.20 -2.62
C ALA A 65 2.38 -9.12 -2.52
N ASP A 66 3.03 -10.07 -1.84
CA ASP A 66 4.48 -10.07 -1.68
C ASP A 66 5.24 -10.16 -3.01
N ALA A 67 4.66 -10.82 -4.02
CA ALA A 67 5.25 -10.91 -5.36
C ALA A 67 5.26 -9.56 -6.09
N LEU A 68 4.37 -8.62 -5.74
CA LEU A 68 4.33 -7.28 -6.35
C LEU A 68 5.47 -6.38 -5.86
N CYS A 69 5.97 -6.63 -4.65
CA CYS A 69 7.09 -5.87 -4.08
C CYS A 69 7.82 -6.76 -3.08
N PRO A 70 8.74 -7.62 -3.54
CA PRO A 70 9.46 -8.55 -2.66
C PRO A 70 10.22 -7.79 -1.59
N GLU A 71 10.38 -8.37 -0.41
CA GLU A 71 11.24 -7.79 0.62
C GLU A 71 12.68 -7.72 0.09
N LEU A 72 13.37 -6.60 0.31
CA LEU A 72 14.79 -6.57 -0.03
C LEU A 72 15.49 -7.21 1.15
N GLU A 73 16.25 -8.29 0.90
CA GLU A 73 17.28 -8.68 1.85
C GLU A 73 18.18 -7.46 2.03
N ALA A 74 18.46 -7.11 3.29
CA ALA A 74 19.42 -6.06 3.58
C ALA A 74 20.71 -6.45 2.87
N ALA A 75 21.10 -5.68 1.85
CA ALA A 75 22.44 -5.76 1.32
C ALA A 75 23.36 -5.43 2.50
N GLU A 76 24.02 -6.47 3.01
CA GLU A 76 24.95 -6.45 4.14
C GLU A 76 26.16 -5.56 3.86
#